data_AF-A0A1I3N2R5-F1
#
_entry.id   AF-A0A1I3N2R5-F1
#
_cell.length_a   1.000
_cell.length_b   1.000
_cell.length_c   1.000
_cell.angle_alpha   90.00
_cell.angle_beta   90.00
_cell.angle_gamma   90.00
#
_symmetry.space_group_name_H-M   'P 1'
#
loop_
_entity.id
_entity.type
_entity.pdbx_description
1 polymer ?
#
loop_
_entity_poly.entity_id
_entity_poly.type
_entity_poly.pdbx_seq_one_letter_code
_entity_poly.pdbx_strand_id
1 'polypeptide(L)'
;MADKKARQYSILTIKKLYALSGNKCAFPNCDVVFLNWEDDINFSNICHIEDANQSTQKADRYNSKLTGKERADYNNLLLLCPNHHIETNNPDKYTVDVLREMKRNHEEDILRKLSGQNLITKNPSALNIVIGSLGSSIFDSTAVNDPSSAPDPEEKILYNNVVRYKSIIEEYKVYQGRLNKVYEEIEKQGSTKKEYVLLNIKTAYLNEKKKYSSIEEIRANADNIIENVETKLWDLIENSSNANTHLPIEAIQISLYVVLVDAFMRCSILEEPPK
;
A
#
# COMPACT_ATOMS: atom_id res chain seq x y z
N MET A 1 1.62 -26.84 -15.94
CA MET A 1 2.84 -26.44 -15.20
C MET A 1 2.67 -24.99 -14.79
N ALA A 2 3.09 -24.62 -13.58
CA ALA A 2 3.10 -23.23 -13.14
C ALA A 2 3.79 -22.34 -14.18
N ASP A 3 3.22 -21.18 -14.52
CA ASP A 3 3.99 -20.14 -15.20
C ASP A 3 5.18 -19.80 -14.30
N LYS A 4 6.42 -19.99 -14.79
CA LYS A 4 7.65 -19.74 -14.02
C LYS A 4 7.70 -18.30 -13.46
N LYS A 5 7.01 -17.35 -14.11
CA LYS A 5 6.92 -15.96 -13.66
C LYS A 5 6.10 -15.79 -12.38
N ALA A 6 5.10 -16.65 -12.12
CA ALA A 6 4.19 -16.53 -10.97
C ALA A 6 4.85 -16.75 -9.60
N ARG A 7 6.08 -17.28 -9.58
CA ARG A 7 6.90 -17.48 -8.37
C ARG A 7 8.24 -16.73 -8.43
N GLN A 8 8.39 -15.82 -9.37
CA GLN A 8 9.57 -14.98 -9.50
C GLN A 8 9.28 -13.61 -8.87
N TYR A 9 9.58 -13.49 -7.58
CA TYR A 9 9.35 -12.26 -6.82
C TYR A 9 10.50 -11.27 -7.02
N SER A 10 10.19 -9.97 -7.10
CA SER A 10 11.23 -8.94 -7.09
C SER A 10 11.93 -8.89 -5.73
N ILE A 11 13.18 -8.45 -5.70
CA ILE A 11 13.90 -8.24 -4.43
C ILE A 11 13.12 -7.26 -3.53
N LEU A 12 12.52 -6.23 -4.12
CA LEU A 12 11.73 -5.26 -3.36
C LEU A 12 10.42 -5.87 -2.86
N THR A 13 9.74 -6.71 -3.65
CA THR A 13 8.56 -7.47 -3.20
C THR A 13 8.90 -8.30 -1.96
N ILE A 14 10.01 -9.04 -1.99
CA ILE A 14 10.47 -9.85 -0.85
C ILE A 14 10.78 -8.95 0.34
N LYS A 15 11.58 -7.88 0.15
CA LYS A 15 11.90 -6.93 1.22
C LYS A 15 10.64 -6.33 1.85
N LYS A 16 9.66 -5.92 1.03
CA LYS A 16 8.39 -5.37 1.49
C LYS A 16 7.58 -6.38 2.30
N LEU A 17 7.46 -7.62 1.82
CA LEU A 17 6.78 -8.69 2.55
C LEU A 17 7.38 -8.93 3.93
N TYR A 18 8.70 -9.09 4.01
CA TYR A 18 9.37 -9.39 5.28
C TYR A 18 9.34 -8.20 6.23
N ALA A 19 9.58 -6.98 5.73
CA ALA A 19 9.49 -5.74 6.50
C ALA A 19 8.11 -5.58 7.15
N LEU A 20 7.04 -5.71 6.35
CA LEU A 20 5.67 -5.50 6.82
C LEU A 20 5.10 -6.70 7.59
N SER A 21 5.77 -7.87 7.56
CA SER A 21 5.41 -9.00 8.43
C SER A 21 5.83 -8.82 9.88
N GLY A 22 6.78 -7.92 10.17
CA GLY A 22 7.32 -7.74 11.51
C GLY A 22 7.97 -9.00 12.09
N ASN A 23 8.55 -9.86 11.24
CA ASN A 23 9.14 -11.16 11.60
C ASN A 23 8.13 -12.13 12.26
N LYS A 24 6.85 -12.03 11.91
CA LYS A 24 5.76 -12.83 12.48
C LYS A 24 4.83 -13.39 11.42
N CYS A 25 4.25 -14.55 11.72
CA CYS A 25 3.20 -15.17 10.93
C CYS A 25 1.95 -14.29 10.86
N ALA A 26 1.40 -14.08 9.65
CA ALA A 26 0.19 -13.28 9.45
C ALA A 26 -1.11 -13.97 9.95
N PHE A 27 -1.05 -15.25 10.30
CA PHE A 27 -2.20 -15.97 10.83
C PHE A 27 -2.62 -15.41 12.20
N PRO A 28 -3.93 -15.16 12.43
CA PRO A 28 -4.41 -14.56 13.67
C PRO A 28 -3.98 -15.35 14.91
N ASN A 29 -3.49 -14.64 15.94
CA ASN A 29 -3.02 -15.20 17.21
C ASN A 29 -1.85 -16.20 17.09
N CYS A 30 -1.07 -16.13 16.00
CA CYS A 30 0.15 -16.90 15.86
C CYS A 30 1.37 -16.14 16.39
N ASP A 31 2.08 -16.73 17.34
CA ASP A 31 3.30 -16.13 17.93
C ASP A 31 4.59 -16.64 17.29
N VAL A 32 4.51 -17.41 16.19
CA VAL A 32 5.71 -17.91 15.50
C VAL A 32 6.51 -16.74 14.94
N VAL A 33 7.79 -16.70 15.33
CA VAL A 33 8.81 -15.78 14.82
C VAL A 33 9.56 -16.47 13.68
N PHE A 34 9.79 -15.77 12.56
CA PHE A 34 10.38 -16.40 11.38
C PHE A 34 11.88 -16.61 11.49
N LEU A 35 12.61 -15.62 12.01
CA LEU A 35 14.05 -15.65 12.21
C LEU A 35 14.37 -15.31 13.66
N ASN A 36 15.23 -16.11 14.29
CA ASN A 36 15.77 -15.84 15.62
C ASN A 36 17.23 -15.35 15.52
N TRP A 37 17.87 -15.05 16.65
CA TRP A 37 19.25 -14.56 16.70
C TRP A 37 20.29 -15.69 16.88
N GLU A 38 19.83 -16.92 17.13
CA GLU A 38 20.66 -18.07 17.48
C GLU A 38 21.05 -18.90 16.25
N ASP A 39 20.19 -18.96 15.23
CA ASP A 39 20.38 -19.76 14.02
C ASP A 39 19.85 -19.05 12.76
N ASP A 40 20.24 -19.60 11.59
CA ASP A 40 19.81 -19.11 10.28
C ASP A 40 18.52 -19.78 9.76
N ILE A 41 17.73 -20.41 10.64
CA ILE A 41 16.53 -21.16 10.24
C ILE A 41 15.38 -20.18 10.00
N ASN A 42 14.85 -20.20 8.78
CA ASN A 42 13.70 -19.39 8.39
C ASN A 42 12.39 -20.21 8.47
N PHE A 43 11.52 -19.83 9.41
CA PHE A 43 10.19 -20.42 9.58
C PHE A 43 9.09 -19.68 8.81
N SER A 44 9.40 -19.01 7.70
CA SER A 44 8.40 -18.36 6.85
C SER A 44 8.24 -19.05 5.51
N ASN A 45 7.00 -19.06 5.03
CA ASN A 45 6.61 -19.44 3.68
C ASN A 45 5.84 -18.29 3.03
N ILE A 46 6.22 -17.95 1.80
CA ILE A 46 5.44 -17.05 0.96
C ILE A 46 4.21 -17.81 0.46
N CYS A 47 3.03 -17.36 0.89
CA CYS A 47 1.74 -17.90 0.50
C CYS A 47 1.09 -17.01 -0.56
N HIS A 48 0.58 -17.62 -1.64
CA HIS A 48 -0.29 -16.94 -2.60
C HIS A 48 -1.72 -16.85 -2.08
N ILE A 49 -2.31 -15.67 -2.18
CA ILE A 49 -3.72 -15.42 -1.90
C ILE A 49 -4.57 -16.00 -3.02
N GLU A 50 -4.44 -15.47 -4.24
CA GLU A 50 -4.91 -16.10 -5.48
C GLU A 50 -3.82 -17.03 -6.00
N ASP A 51 -4.14 -18.31 -6.18
CA ASP A 51 -3.14 -19.36 -6.41
C ASP A 51 -2.32 -19.11 -7.69
N ALA A 52 -1.03 -19.43 -7.64
CA ALA A 52 -0.13 -19.42 -8.78
C ALA A 52 -0.41 -20.55 -9.79
N ASN A 53 -1.12 -21.61 -9.39
CA ASN A 53 -1.34 -22.81 -10.20
C ASN A 53 -2.82 -23.16 -10.38
N GLN A 54 -3.18 -23.56 -11.60
CA GLN A 54 -4.53 -24.06 -11.92
C GLN A 54 -4.76 -25.51 -11.47
N SER A 55 -3.70 -26.27 -11.14
CA SER A 55 -3.75 -27.73 -10.95
C SER A 55 -3.44 -28.20 -9.53
N THR A 56 -3.66 -27.36 -8.53
CA THR A 56 -3.49 -27.69 -7.10
C THR A 56 -4.85 -28.00 -6.45
N GLN A 57 -4.84 -28.54 -5.22
CA GLN A 57 -6.03 -28.68 -4.36
C GLN A 57 -6.74 -27.35 -4.02
N LYS A 58 -6.26 -26.23 -4.59
CA LYS A 58 -6.70 -24.85 -4.37
C LYS A 58 -7.16 -24.18 -5.69
N ALA A 59 -7.49 -24.98 -6.70
CA ALA A 59 -7.87 -24.48 -8.03
C ALA A 59 -8.99 -23.42 -7.98
N ASP A 60 -9.85 -23.45 -6.96
CA ASP A 60 -10.93 -22.47 -6.76
C ASP A 60 -10.43 -21.05 -6.48
N ARG A 61 -9.17 -20.89 -6.02
CA ARG A 61 -8.51 -19.58 -5.85
C ARG A 61 -7.69 -19.17 -7.05
N TYR A 62 -7.65 -19.97 -8.12
CA TYR A 62 -6.94 -19.62 -9.34
C TYR A 62 -7.78 -18.67 -10.20
N ASN A 63 -7.33 -17.43 -10.33
CA ASN A 63 -7.94 -16.46 -11.23
C ASN A 63 -7.23 -16.45 -12.58
N SER A 64 -7.88 -16.89 -13.65
CA SER A 64 -7.29 -16.96 -14.99
C SER A 64 -6.91 -15.60 -15.60
N LYS A 65 -7.40 -14.50 -15.04
CA LYS A 65 -7.12 -13.14 -15.53
C LYS A 65 -5.77 -12.59 -15.06
N LEU A 66 -5.18 -13.14 -13.99
CA LEU A 66 -3.91 -12.67 -13.48
C LEU A 66 -2.73 -13.16 -14.34
N THR A 67 -1.89 -12.20 -14.73
CA THR A 67 -0.57 -12.46 -15.32
C THR A 67 0.41 -13.02 -14.27
N GLY A 68 1.49 -13.65 -14.74
CA GLY A 68 2.54 -14.13 -13.83
C GLY A 68 3.15 -13.02 -12.94
N LYS A 69 3.23 -11.77 -13.44
CA LYS A 69 3.71 -10.63 -12.65
C LYS A 69 2.73 -10.28 -11.53
N GLU A 70 1.43 -10.19 -11.84
CA GLU A 70 0.40 -9.88 -10.83
C GLU A 70 0.26 -10.99 -9.79
N ARG A 71 0.49 -12.25 -10.17
CA ARG A 71 0.53 -13.36 -9.20
C ARG A 71 1.70 -13.27 -8.23
N ALA A 72 2.84 -12.78 -8.71
CA ALA A 72 4.04 -12.56 -7.92
C ALA A 72 4.06 -11.19 -7.23
N ASP A 73 2.99 -10.40 -7.36
CA ASP A 73 2.89 -9.07 -6.78
C ASP A 73 2.68 -9.12 -5.27
N TYR A 74 3.20 -8.13 -4.56
CA TYR A 74 3.08 -8.00 -3.10
C TYR A 74 1.64 -8.13 -2.61
N ASN A 75 0.67 -7.56 -3.33
CA ASN A 75 -0.74 -7.57 -2.94
C ASN A 75 -1.36 -8.98 -2.98
N ASN A 76 -0.77 -9.90 -3.74
CA ASN A 76 -1.22 -11.29 -3.84
C ASN A 76 -0.47 -12.24 -2.90
N LEU A 77 0.40 -11.72 -2.03
CA LEU A 77 1.30 -12.52 -1.20
C LEU A 77 1.17 -12.19 0.29
N LEU A 78 1.23 -13.20 1.14
CA LEU A 78 1.37 -13.07 2.60
C LEU A 78 2.40 -14.06 3.14
N LEU A 79 2.98 -13.76 4.31
CA LEU A 79 3.93 -14.64 4.99
C LEU A 79 3.24 -15.43 6.11
N LEU A 80 3.40 -16.76 6.07
CA LEU A 80 2.86 -17.68 7.06
C LEU A 80 3.94 -18.65 7.55
N CYS A 81 3.81 -19.18 8.76
CA CYS A 81 4.67 -20.29 9.20
C CYS A 81 4.30 -21.60 8.47
N PRO A 82 5.15 -22.63 8.46
CA PRO A 82 4.86 -23.89 7.76
C PRO A 82 3.51 -24.51 8.12
N ASN A 83 3.13 -24.46 9.41
CA ASN A 83 1.86 -25.02 9.89
C ASN A 83 0.66 -24.26 9.32
N HIS A 84 0.62 -22.94 9.45
CA HIS A 84 -0.48 -22.13 8.93
C HIS A 84 -0.48 -22.04 7.41
N HIS A 85 0.67 -22.18 6.76
CA HIS A 85 0.75 -22.33 5.31
C HIS A 85 0.02 -23.61 4.83
N ILE A 86 0.11 -24.70 5.59
CA ILE A 86 -0.66 -25.93 5.32
C ILE A 86 -2.14 -25.75 5.71
N GLU A 87 -2.44 -25.14 6.85
CA GLU A 87 -3.82 -24.94 7.30
C GLU A 87 -4.63 -24.10 6.31
N THR A 88 -4.02 -23.03 5.80
CA THR A 88 -4.63 -22.13 4.80
C THR A 88 -4.76 -22.75 3.41
N ASN A 89 -4.43 -24.04 3.24
CA ASN A 89 -4.68 -24.75 1.99
C ASN A 89 -6.16 -25.03 1.74
N ASN A 90 -7.01 -25.03 2.76
CA ASN A 90 -8.45 -25.27 2.60
C ASN A 90 -9.15 -24.02 1.99
N PRO A 91 -9.58 -24.06 0.72
CA PRO A 91 -10.18 -22.90 0.05
C PRO A 91 -11.59 -22.55 0.55
N ASP A 92 -12.31 -23.51 1.12
CA ASP A 92 -13.66 -23.28 1.66
C ASP A 92 -13.62 -22.41 2.92
N LYS A 93 -12.58 -22.59 3.74
CA LYS A 93 -12.35 -21.81 4.97
C LYS A 93 -11.54 -20.54 4.71
N TYR A 94 -10.55 -20.62 3.83
CA TYR A 94 -9.60 -19.54 3.56
C TYR A 94 -9.76 -19.07 2.12
N THR A 95 -10.86 -18.35 1.88
CA THR A 95 -11.14 -17.70 0.61
C THR A 95 -10.13 -16.57 0.33
N VAL A 96 -10.11 -16.08 -0.90
CA VAL A 96 -9.29 -14.93 -1.32
C VAL A 96 -9.51 -13.74 -0.38
N ASP A 97 -10.77 -13.42 -0.07
CA ASP A 97 -11.12 -12.27 0.76
C ASP A 97 -10.66 -12.44 2.20
N VAL A 98 -10.80 -13.65 2.78
CA VAL A 98 -10.31 -13.97 4.13
C VAL A 98 -8.80 -13.79 4.23
N LEU A 99 -8.04 -14.24 3.22
CA LEU A 99 -6.58 -14.11 3.23
C LEU A 99 -6.12 -12.66 2.99
N ARG A 100 -6.84 -11.89 2.17
CA ARG A 100 -6.60 -10.45 2.01
C ARG A 100 -6.85 -9.71 3.31
N GLU A 101 -7.94 -10.02 4.00
CA GLU A 101 -8.27 -9.43 5.29
C GLU A 101 -7.22 -9.81 6.35
N MET A 102 -6.80 -11.07 6.40
CA MET A 102 -5.74 -11.54 7.29
C MET A 102 -4.42 -10.80 7.07
N LYS A 103 -3.97 -10.69 5.81
CA LYS A 103 -2.78 -9.91 5.44
C LYS A 103 -2.89 -8.48 5.92
N ARG A 104 -4.00 -7.81 5.60
CA ARG A 104 -4.23 -6.40 5.93
C ARG A 104 -4.19 -6.15 7.44
N ASN A 105 -4.98 -6.91 8.19
CA ASN A 105 -5.07 -6.76 9.64
C ASN A 105 -3.70 -6.95 10.32
N HIS A 106 -2.90 -7.90 9.83
CA HIS A 106 -1.55 -8.13 10.32
C HIS A 106 -0.61 -6.95 10.02
N GLU A 107 -0.53 -6.53 8.77
CA GLU A 107 0.39 -5.47 8.34
C GLU A 107 0.03 -4.11 8.93
N GLU A 108 -1.26 -3.80 9.08
CA GLU A 108 -1.73 -2.59 9.78
C GLU A 108 -1.31 -2.59 11.26
N ASP A 109 -1.44 -3.72 11.96
CA ASP A 109 -1.01 -3.82 13.36
C ASP A 109 0.51 -3.66 13.51
N ILE A 110 1.30 -4.25 12.60
CA ILE A 110 2.75 -4.06 12.56
C ILE A 110 3.10 -2.58 12.31
N LEU A 111 2.48 -1.95 11.31
CA LEU A 111 2.75 -0.55 10.98
C LEU A 111 2.38 0.39 12.12
N ARG A 112 1.22 0.20 12.76
CA ARG A 112 0.81 0.98 13.93
C ARG A 112 1.83 0.90 15.06
N LYS A 113 2.34 -0.32 15.33
CA LYS A 113 3.40 -0.54 16.35
C LYS A 113 4.71 0.17 15.98
N LEU A 114 5.04 0.27 14.70
CA LEU A 114 6.25 0.94 14.22
C LEU A 114 6.11 2.47 14.18
N SER A 115 4.93 2.99 13.80
CA SER A 115 4.61 4.41 13.81
C SER A 115 4.69 5.00 15.22
N GLY A 116 4.19 4.27 16.23
CA GLY A 116 4.38 4.62 17.64
C GLY A 116 5.84 4.72 18.11
N GLN A 117 6.80 4.18 17.34
CA GLN A 117 8.24 4.28 17.62
C GLN A 117 8.92 5.49 16.95
N ASN A 118 8.13 6.45 16.46
CA ASN A 118 8.60 7.67 15.79
C ASN A 118 9.46 7.37 14.54
N LEU A 119 9.10 6.37 13.74
CA LEU A 119 9.92 5.91 12.61
C LEU A 119 10.22 7.01 11.59
N ILE A 120 9.25 7.90 11.31
CA ILE A 120 9.44 9.07 10.43
C ILE A 120 10.43 10.07 11.03
N THR A 121 10.41 10.25 12.35
CA THR A 121 11.36 11.13 13.05
C THR A 121 12.77 10.54 13.04
N LYS A 122 12.89 9.22 13.15
CA LYS A 122 14.18 8.50 13.03
C LYS A 122 14.71 8.46 11.59
N ASN A 123 13.82 8.49 10.60
CA ASN A 123 14.15 8.46 9.18
C ASN A 123 13.59 9.70 8.46
N PRO A 124 14.07 10.91 8.77
CA PRO A 124 13.51 12.15 8.23
C PRO A 124 13.62 12.25 6.70
N SER A 125 14.59 11.56 6.10
CA SER A 125 14.78 11.49 4.66
C SER A 125 13.76 10.61 3.94
N ALA A 126 13.04 9.72 4.63
CA ALA A 126 12.06 8.83 4.01
C ALA A 126 10.96 9.60 3.29
N LEU A 127 10.46 10.66 3.92
CA LEU A 127 9.44 11.53 3.34
C LEU A 127 9.97 12.26 2.10
N ASN A 128 11.20 12.79 2.16
CA ASN A 128 11.85 13.47 1.04
C ASN A 128 12.10 12.53 -0.15
N ILE A 129 12.43 11.27 0.12
CA ILE A 129 12.63 10.25 -0.91
C ILE A 129 11.31 9.90 -1.58
N VAL A 130 10.25 9.65 -0.81
CA VAL A 130 8.91 9.37 -1.37
C VAL A 130 8.46 10.55 -2.24
N ILE A 131 8.58 11.78 -1.75
CA ILE A 131 8.24 12.99 -2.52
C ILE A 131 9.14 13.13 -3.75
N GLY A 132 10.44 12.85 -3.63
CA GLY A 132 11.39 12.91 -4.73
C GLY A 132 11.12 11.89 -5.82
N SER A 133 10.74 10.67 -5.44
CA SER A 133 10.38 9.57 -6.35
C SER A 133 9.02 9.81 -7.02
N LEU A 134 8.02 10.24 -6.25
CA LEU A 134 6.70 10.56 -6.81
C LEU A 134 6.71 11.86 -7.63
N GLY A 135 7.62 12.78 -7.35
CA GLY A 135 7.76 14.06 -8.04
C GLY A 135 8.81 14.08 -9.16
N SER A 136 9.39 12.94 -9.54
CA SER A 136 10.47 12.91 -10.55
C SER A 136 9.97 13.04 -12.00
N SER A 137 8.72 12.67 -12.28
CA SER A 137 8.14 12.65 -13.63
C SER A 137 6.61 12.59 -13.57
N ILE A 138 5.91 13.20 -14.53
CA ILE A 138 4.44 13.13 -14.66
C ILE A 138 4.03 11.85 -15.41
N PHE A 139 2.96 11.18 -14.96
CA PHE A 139 2.42 9.96 -15.61
C PHE A 139 1.81 10.19 -17.00
N ASP A 140 1.07 11.28 -17.19
CA ASP A 140 0.42 11.66 -18.46
C ASP A 140 -0.04 13.12 -18.39
N SER A 141 0.14 13.88 -19.49
CA SER A 141 -0.18 15.31 -19.57
C SER A 141 -1.70 15.55 -19.58
N THR A 142 -2.32 15.58 -18.40
CA THR A 142 -3.64 16.16 -18.26
C THR A 142 -3.56 17.31 -17.27
N ALA A 143 -3.99 18.49 -17.72
CA ALA A 143 -4.09 19.67 -16.87
C ALA A 143 -5.19 19.42 -15.84
N VAL A 144 -4.88 19.67 -14.57
CA VAL A 144 -5.84 19.55 -13.48
C VAL A 144 -5.82 20.85 -12.67
N ASN A 145 -7.01 21.37 -12.38
CA ASN A 145 -7.19 22.52 -11.50
C ASN A 145 -7.19 22.08 -10.04
N ASP A 146 -6.57 22.91 -9.21
CA ASP A 146 -6.30 22.65 -7.80
C ASP A 146 -7.51 23.02 -6.92
N PRO A 147 -8.04 22.12 -6.06
CA PRO A 147 -9.04 22.49 -5.06
C PRO A 147 -8.40 23.33 -3.94
N SER A 148 -8.98 24.50 -3.71
CA SER A 148 -8.62 25.39 -2.61
C SER A 148 -9.31 24.94 -1.34
N SER A 149 -8.50 24.55 -0.35
CA SER A 149 -8.83 24.12 1.02
C SER A 149 -9.15 22.64 1.21
N ALA A 150 -8.55 22.08 2.27
CA ALA A 150 -8.75 20.71 2.70
C ALA A 150 -10.00 20.64 3.59
N PRO A 151 -11.07 19.90 3.20
CA PRO A 151 -12.19 19.61 4.09
C PRO A 151 -11.76 18.85 5.36
N ASP A 152 -12.67 18.83 6.34
CA ASP A 152 -12.56 17.97 7.51
C ASP A 152 -12.46 16.49 7.07
N PRO A 153 -11.40 15.74 7.45
CA PRO A 153 -11.28 14.34 7.08
C PRO A 153 -12.47 13.49 7.53
N GLU A 154 -13.14 13.83 8.63
CA GLU A 154 -14.28 13.05 9.15
C GLU A 154 -15.49 13.12 8.22
N GLU A 155 -15.85 14.32 7.77
CA GLU A 155 -16.92 14.54 6.81
C GLU A 155 -16.64 13.79 5.50
N LYS A 156 -15.39 13.84 5.05
CA LYS A 156 -15.00 13.18 3.80
C LYS A 156 -14.98 11.65 3.91
N ILE A 157 -14.55 11.09 5.05
CA ILE A 157 -14.62 9.65 5.33
C ILE A 157 -16.07 9.17 5.24
N LEU A 158 -16.98 9.87 5.92
CA LEU A 158 -18.41 9.55 5.93
C LEU A 158 -19.02 9.69 4.53
N TYR A 159 -18.74 10.79 3.84
CA TYR A 159 -19.26 11.07 2.51
C TYR A 159 -18.83 10.03 1.47
N ASN A 160 -17.63 9.48 1.59
CA ASN A 160 -17.12 8.48 0.65
C ASN A 160 -17.28 7.03 1.12
N ASN A 161 -17.90 6.79 2.28
CA ASN A 161 -18.05 5.46 2.87
C ASN A 161 -16.71 4.71 3.02
N VAL A 162 -15.67 5.43 3.47
CA VAL A 162 -14.35 4.83 3.73
C VAL A 162 -14.40 4.06 5.04
N VAL A 163 -14.11 2.76 5.00
CA VAL A 163 -14.20 1.87 6.17
C VAL A 163 -12.82 1.38 6.58
N ARG A 164 -12.10 0.72 5.66
CA ARG A 164 -10.80 0.07 5.97
C ARG A 164 -9.69 1.09 6.18
N TYR A 165 -9.59 2.09 5.31
CA TYR A 165 -8.57 3.14 5.39
C TYR A 165 -8.86 4.20 6.46
N LYS A 166 -10.00 4.13 7.15
CA LYS A 166 -10.37 5.09 8.20
C LYS A 166 -9.30 5.18 9.28
N SER A 167 -8.84 4.04 9.80
CA SER A 167 -7.80 3.97 10.86
C SER A 167 -6.49 4.61 10.39
N ILE A 168 -6.07 4.32 9.16
CA ILE A 168 -4.87 4.88 8.53
C ILE A 168 -5.02 6.41 8.39
N ILE A 169 -6.15 6.90 7.89
CA ILE A 169 -6.40 8.34 7.75
C ILE A 169 -6.33 9.04 9.12
N GLU A 170 -6.98 8.48 10.13
CA GLU A 170 -6.99 9.02 11.50
C GLU A 170 -5.60 9.00 12.16
N GLU A 171 -4.81 7.95 11.93
CA GLU A 171 -3.48 7.80 12.49
C GLU A 171 -2.48 8.77 11.84
N TYR A 172 -2.51 8.91 10.52
CA TYR A 172 -1.48 9.68 9.80
C TYR A 172 -1.85 11.14 9.51
N LYS A 173 -3.10 11.59 9.73
CA LYS A 173 -3.50 13.01 9.54
C LYS A 173 -2.65 14.00 10.34
N VAL A 174 -2.14 13.57 11.50
CA VAL A 174 -1.28 14.39 12.38
C VAL A 174 0.03 14.83 11.73
N TYR A 175 0.49 14.14 10.67
CA TYR A 175 1.73 14.47 9.97
C TYR A 175 1.59 15.59 8.93
N GLN A 176 0.38 16.10 8.69
CA GLN A 176 0.13 17.15 7.69
C GLN A 176 1.01 18.38 7.88
N GLY A 177 1.19 18.85 9.13
CA GLY A 177 2.04 20.01 9.41
C GLY A 177 3.52 19.76 9.07
N ARG A 178 4.02 18.54 9.25
CA ARG A 178 5.38 18.16 8.87
C ARG A 178 5.54 18.07 7.35
N LEU A 179 4.56 17.50 6.66
CA LEU A 179 4.53 17.42 5.21
C LEU A 179 4.50 18.82 4.57
N ASN A 180 3.67 19.74 5.09
CA ASN A 180 3.60 21.11 4.61
C ASN A 180 4.96 21.82 4.69
N LYS A 181 5.72 21.64 5.78
CA LYS A 181 7.08 22.20 5.88
C LYS A 181 8.02 21.67 4.80
N VAL A 182 7.96 20.37 4.51
CA VAL A 182 8.75 19.76 3.44
C VAL A 182 8.35 20.34 2.08
N TYR A 183 7.05 20.50 1.82
CA TYR A 183 6.57 21.14 0.60
C TYR A 183 7.02 22.60 0.47
N GLU A 184 6.93 23.39 1.53
CA GLU A 184 7.41 24.78 1.54
C GLU A 184 8.92 24.87 1.27
N GLU A 185 9.71 23.94 1.80
CA GLU A 185 11.16 23.88 1.54
C GLU A 185 11.46 23.56 0.06
N ILE A 186 10.71 22.66 -0.55
CA ILE A 186 10.81 22.30 -1.97
C ILE A 186 10.42 23.49 -2.86
N GLU A 187 9.33 24.19 -2.53
CA GLU A 187 8.88 25.39 -3.24
C GLU A 187 9.89 26.53 -3.13
N LYS A 188 10.48 26.76 -1.94
CA LYS A 188 11.56 27.74 -1.73
C LYS A 188 12.78 27.46 -2.59
N GLN A 189 13.04 26.20 -2.92
CA GLN A 189 14.12 25.79 -3.82
C GLN A 189 13.74 25.93 -5.32
N GLY A 190 12.52 26.38 -5.65
CA GLY A 190 12.03 26.49 -7.01
C GLY A 190 11.77 25.14 -7.70
N SER A 191 11.60 24.07 -6.92
CA SER A 191 11.41 22.72 -7.45
C SER A 191 9.93 22.39 -7.66
N THR A 192 9.58 21.82 -8.83
CA THR A 192 8.20 21.44 -9.20
C THR A 192 7.75 20.08 -8.64
N LYS A 193 8.51 19.52 -7.68
CA LYS A 193 8.29 18.16 -7.18
C LYS A 193 6.95 18.04 -6.45
N LYS A 194 6.56 19.06 -5.69
CA LYS A 194 5.28 19.08 -4.95
C LYS A 194 4.11 18.97 -5.92
N GLU A 195 4.10 19.80 -6.96
CA GLU A 195 3.08 19.84 -8.00
C GLU A 195 2.99 18.50 -8.72
N TYR A 196 4.14 17.89 -9.03
CA TYR A 196 4.19 16.59 -9.70
C TYR A 196 3.67 15.46 -8.80
N VAL A 197 3.96 15.49 -7.50
CA VAL A 197 3.41 14.52 -6.54
C VAL A 197 1.90 14.60 -6.51
N LEU A 198 1.33 15.79 -6.30
CA LEU A 198 -0.12 15.98 -6.24
C LEU A 198 -0.80 15.58 -7.57
N LEU A 199 -0.20 15.97 -8.70
CA LEU A 199 -0.68 15.62 -10.03
C LEU A 199 -0.66 14.11 -10.28
N ASN A 200 0.42 13.43 -9.87
CA ASN A 200 0.55 11.99 -10.05
C ASN A 200 -0.45 11.20 -9.21
N ILE A 201 -0.69 11.63 -7.97
CA ILE A 201 -1.72 11.03 -7.11
C ILE A 201 -3.10 11.24 -7.71
N LYS A 202 -3.41 12.47 -8.15
CA LYS A 202 -4.69 12.77 -8.80
C LYS A 202 -4.89 11.96 -10.07
N THR A 203 -3.84 11.81 -10.88
CA THR A 203 -3.88 11.01 -12.11
C THR A 203 -4.12 9.54 -11.82
N ALA A 204 -3.44 8.98 -10.81
CA ALA A 204 -3.69 7.61 -10.34
C ALA A 204 -5.15 7.43 -9.92
N TYR A 205 -5.70 8.36 -9.12
CA TYR A 205 -7.10 8.33 -8.72
C TYR A 205 -8.04 8.43 -9.92
N LEU A 206 -7.84 9.37 -10.83
CA LEU A 206 -8.71 9.55 -12.01
C LEU A 206 -8.70 8.33 -12.92
N ASN A 207 -7.56 7.65 -13.06
CA ASN A 207 -7.47 6.42 -13.83
C ASN A 207 -8.23 5.27 -13.17
N GLU A 208 -8.20 5.17 -11.85
CA GLU A 208 -8.99 4.19 -11.12
C GLU A 208 -10.49 4.53 -11.15
N LYS A 209 -10.84 5.81 -10.97
CA LYS A 209 -12.21 6.34 -11.00
C LYS A 209 -12.93 6.01 -12.30
N LYS A 210 -12.24 6.02 -13.45
CA LYS A 210 -12.81 5.69 -14.77
C LYS A 210 -13.45 4.29 -14.85
N LYS A 211 -13.14 3.39 -13.91
CA LYS A 211 -13.75 2.05 -13.84
C LYS A 211 -15.19 2.08 -13.30
N TYR A 212 -15.62 3.19 -12.71
CA TYR A 212 -16.91 3.34 -12.03
C TYR A 212 -17.74 4.43 -12.72
N SER A 213 -19.05 4.18 -12.82
CA SER A 213 -19.97 5.03 -13.60
C SER A 213 -20.74 6.04 -12.73
N SER A 214 -20.77 5.84 -11.41
CA SER A 214 -21.55 6.65 -10.48
C SER A 214 -20.82 6.88 -9.15
N ILE A 215 -21.30 7.85 -8.37
CA ILE A 215 -20.77 8.11 -7.03
C ILE A 215 -21.10 6.97 -6.06
N GLU A 216 -22.22 6.28 -6.26
CA GLU A 216 -22.60 5.10 -5.48
C GLU A 216 -21.60 3.96 -5.69
N GLU A 217 -21.18 3.72 -6.93
CA GLU A 217 -20.15 2.72 -7.25
C GLU A 217 -18.79 3.09 -6.66
N ILE A 218 -18.42 4.38 -6.70
CA ILE A 218 -17.18 4.88 -6.08
C ILE A 218 -17.21 4.64 -4.57
N ARG A 219 -18.31 4.99 -3.89
CA ARG A 219 -18.51 4.79 -2.45
C ARG A 219 -18.48 3.32 -2.04
N ALA A 220 -19.08 2.45 -2.87
CA ALA A 220 -19.07 1.01 -2.63
C ALA A 220 -17.65 0.41 -2.76
N ASN A 221 -16.73 1.10 -3.44
CA ASN A 221 -15.37 0.63 -3.72
C ASN A 221 -14.28 1.56 -3.14
N ALA A 222 -14.63 2.48 -2.24
CA ALA A 222 -13.74 3.56 -1.82
C ALA A 222 -12.39 3.06 -1.29
N ASP A 223 -12.41 2.05 -0.42
CA ASP A 223 -11.18 1.45 0.11
C ASP A 223 -10.35 0.72 -0.96
N ASN A 224 -11.00 0.01 -1.90
CA ASN A 224 -10.30 -0.64 -3.02
C ASN A 224 -9.65 0.39 -3.94
N ILE A 225 -10.31 1.54 -4.14
CA ILE A 225 -9.77 2.65 -4.94
C ILE A 225 -8.52 3.22 -4.27
N ILE A 226 -8.56 3.46 -2.95
CA ILE A 226 -7.40 3.95 -2.20
C ILE A 226 -6.24 2.93 -2.29
N GLU A 227 -6.51 1.64 -2.11
CA GLU A 227 -5.53 0.55 -2.22
C GLU A 227 -4.88 0.47 -3.61
N ASN A 228 -5.68 0.64 -4.67
CA ASN A 228 -5.18 0.66 -6.05
C ASN A 228 -4.33 1.91 -6.33
N VAL A 229 -4.71 3.07 -5.79
CA VAL A 229 -3.92 4.30 -5.88
C VAL A 229 -2.59 4.12 -5.14
N GLU A 230 -2.62 3.61 -3.91
CA GLU A 230 -1.42 3.32 -3.12
C GLU A 230 -0.48 2.37 -3.86
N THR A 231 -1.01 1.27 -4.40
CA THR A 231 -0.24 0.29 -5.20
C THR A 231 0.46 0.98 -6.38
N LYS A 232 -0.27 1.84 -7.10
CA LYS A 232 0.28 2.56 -8.25
C LYS A 232 1.39 3.55 -7.87
N LEU A 233 1.27 4.19 -6.71
CA LEU A 233 2.29 5.10 -6.17
C LEU A 233 3.50 4.32 -5.66
N TRP A 234 3.28 3.16 -5.05
CA TRP A 234 4.37 2.26 -4.65
C TRP A 234 5.18 1.79 -5.85
N ASP A 235 4.51 1.39 -6.93
CA ASP A 235 5.17 1.01 -8.20
C ASP A 235 6.06 2.14 -8.74
N LEU A 236 5.65 3.40 -8.61
CA LEU A 236 6.52 4.52 -8.99
C LEU A 236 7.77 4.61 -8.13
N ILE A 237 7.61 4.46 -6.83
CA ILE A 237 8.73 4.50 -5.89
C ILE A 237 9.72 3.40 -6.23
N GLU A 238 9.24 2.17 -6.49
CA GLU A 238 10.04 1.01 -6.90
C GLU A 238 10.74 1.20 -8.25
N ASN A 239 10.09 1.86 -9.21
CA ASN A 239 10.66 2.06 -10.55
C ASN A 239 11.47 3.37 -10.68
N SER A 240 11.44 4.24 -9.66
CA SER A 240 12.26 5.45 -9.65
C SER A 240 13.74 5.10 -9.55
N SER A 241 14.62 5.89 -10.16
CA SER A 241 16.08 5.73 -10.05
C SER A 241 16.62 5.80 -8.62
N ASN A 242 15.77 6.20 -7.66
CA ASN A 242 16.04 6.23 -6.23
C ASN A 242 15.58 4.95 -5.49
N ALA A 243 15.05 3.92 -6.16
CA ALA A 243 14.48 2.73 -5.50
C ALA A 243 15.48 1.92 -4.64
N ASN A 244 16.78 2.07 -4.88
CA ASN A 244 17.85 1.53 -4.04
C ASN A 244 18.17 2.44 -2.84
N THR A 245 17.15 2.91 -2.13
CA THR A 245 17.41 3.62 -0.88
C THR A 245 17.86 2.64 0.20
N HIS A 246 18.89 3.01 0.97
CA HIS A 246 19.28 2.32 2.20
C HIS A 246 18.23 2.44 3.32
N LEU A 247 17.05 2.98 3.01
CA LEU A 247 16.01 3.22 3.99
C LEU A 247 15.23 1.94 4.29
N PRO A 248 14.74 1.80 5.53
CA PRO A 248 13.79 0.76 5.88
C PRO A 248 12.51 0.88 5.03
N ILE A 249 12.02 -0.24 4.51
CA ILE A 249 10.79 -0.30 3.71
C ILE A 249 9.59 0.24 4.49
N GLU A 250 9.54 -0.03 5.79
CA GLU A 250 8.49 0.42 6.69
C GLU A 250 8.45 1.95 6.78
N ALA A 251 9.62 2.61 6.74
CA ALA A 251 9.71 4.07 6.74
C ALA A 251 9.20 4.65 5.41
N ILE A 252 9.45 3.98 4.29
CA ILE A 252 8.92 4.35 2.97
C ILE A 252 7.41 4.18 2.95
N GLN A 253 6.89 3.03 3.42
CA GLN A 253 5.46 2.74 3.48
C GLN A 253 4.71 3.75 4.34
N ILE A 254 5.21 4.06 5.54
CA ILE A 254 4.62 5.07 6.41
C ILE A 254 4.67 6.46 5.74
N SER A 255 5.77 6.80 5.07
CA SER A 255 5.89 8.08 4.35
C SER A 255 4.90 8.17 3.16
N LEU A 256 4.65 7.06 2.48
CA LEU A 256 3.62 6.96 1.44
C LEU A 256 2.22 7.18 2.03
N TYR A 257 1.90 6.59 3.18
CA TYR A 257 0.63 6.84 3.87
C TYR A 257 0.44 8.31 4.27
N VAL A 258 1.50 8.99 4.75
CA VAL A 258 1.43 10.42 5.04
C VAL A 258 1.04 11.24 3.81
N VAL A 259 1.65 10.94 2.66
CA VAL A 259 1.34 11.60 1.38
C VAL A 259 -0.06 11.25 0.88
N LEU A 260 -0.47 9.99 1.01
CA LEU A 260 -1.79 9.50 0.60
C LEU A 260 -2.92 10.17 1.41
N VAL A 261 -2.73 10.28 2.72
CA VAL A 261 -3.70 10.92 3.64
C VAL A 261 -3.81 12.42 3.37
N ASP A 262 -2.69 13.11 3.13
CA ASP A 262 -2.72 14.52 2.71
C ASP A 262 -3.46 14.70 1.37
N ALA A 263 -3.22 13.83 0.39
CA ALA A 263 -3.92 13.87 -0.89
C ALA A 263 -5.43 13.57 -0.75
N PHE A 264 -5.81 12.65 0.15
CA PHE A 264 -7.21 12.43 0.50
C PHE A 264 -7.82 13.70 1.08
N MET A 265 -7.17 14.35 2.05
CA MET A 265 -7.67 15.59 2.64
C MET A 265 -7.74 16.75 1.64
N ARG A 266 -6.86 16.81 0.63
CA ARG A 266 -6.87 17.85 -0.43
C ARG A 266 -7.80 17.56 -1.62
N CYS A 267 -8.68 16.56 -1.54
CA CYS A 267 -9.57 16.19 -2.65
C CYS A 267 -8.86 15.70 -3.92
N SER A 268 -7.63 15.18 -3.76
CA SER A 268 -6.93 14.48 -4.82
C SER A 268 -7.37 13.02 -4.95
N ILE A 269 -7.85 12.42 -3.87
CA ILE A 269 -8.40 11.06 -3.81
C ILE A 269 -9.84 11.12 -3.30
N LEU A 270 -10.75 10.40 -3.97
CA LEU A 270 -12.19 10.35 -3.66
C LEU A 270 -12.91 11.72 -3.76
N GLU A 271 -14.24 11.70 -3.69
CA GLU A 271 -15.08 12.86 -3.99
C GLU A 271 -15.16 13.86 -2.82
N GLU A 272 -15.33 15.14 -3.14
CA GLU A 272 -15.55 16.21 -2.15
C GLU A 272 -17.02 16.21 -1.69
N PRO A 273 -17.28 16.32 -0.37
CA PRO A 273 -18.64 16.54 0.13
C PRO A 273 -19.24 17.85 -0.43
N PRO A 274 -20.55 17.89 -0.72
CA PRO A 274 -21.22 19.14 -1.09
C PRO A 274 -21.17 20.14 0.06
N LYS A 275 -20.87 21.41 -0.25
CA LYS A 275 -20.83 22.53 0.71
C LYS A 275 -22.22 22.95 1.17
#